data_AF-N9JUT6-F1
#
_entry.id   AF-N9JUT6-F1
#
_cell.length_a   1.000
_cell.length_b   1.000
_cell.length_c   1.000
_cell.angle_alpha   90.00
_cell.angle_beta   90.00
_cell.angle_gamma   90.00
#
_symmetry.space_group_name_H-M   'P 1'
#
loop_
_entity.id
_entity.type
_entity.pdbx_description
1 polymer ?
#
loop_
_entity_poly.entity_id
_entity_poly.type
_entity_poly.pdbx_seq_one_letter_code
_entity_poly.pdbx_strand_id
1 'polypeptide(L)'
;MAKLSLSEVSKKFHVDRSTIYRAVRNGRLSRSSDGQFDLAEVIRCFGEPEQTSQKIESSRQEGDESTKKLIAHLENEVKKYQEREERLMQQIDRMQT
;
A
#
# COMPACT_ATOMS: atom_id res chain seq x y z
N MET A 1 12.76 -24.45 6.99
CA MET A 1 12.96 -22.98 7.07
C MET A 1 13.11 -22.46 5.66
N ALA A 2 12.46 -21.34 5.34
CA ALA A 2 12.55 -20.75 4.01
C ALA A 2 13.95 -20.17 3.81
N LYS A 3 14.64 -20.55 2.73
CA LYS A 3 15.99 -20.09 2.42
C LYS A 3 15.96 -19.13 1.24
N LEU A 4 16.81 -18.11 1.28
CA LEU A 4 16.97 -17.11 0.24
C LEU A 4 18.44 -17.07 -0.23
N SER A 5 18.65 -16.93 -1.52
CA SER A 5 19.96 -16.61 -2.10
C SER A 5 20.32 -15.14 -1.86
N LEU A 6 21.61 -14.81 -1.98
CA LEU A 6 22.11 -13.43 -1.88
C LEU A 6 21.34 -12.46 -2.81
N SER A 7 21.04 -12.91 -4.03
CA SER A 7 20.30 -12.11 -5.02
C SER A 7 18.85 -11.87 -4.60
N GLU A 8 18.21 -12.87 -4.00
CA GLU A 8 16.83 -12.73 -3.50
C GLU A 8 16.77 -11.82 -2.29
N VAL A 9 17.72 -11.93 -1.35
CA VAL A 9 17.80 -11.01 -0.21
C VAL A 9 17.99 -9.58 -0.71
N SER A 10 18.92 -9.37 -1.64
CA SER A 10 19.19 -8.03 -2.16
C SER A 10 17.98 -7.40 -2.86
N LYS A 11 17.26 -8.18 -3.67
CA LYS A 11 16.07 -7.71 -4.40
C LYS A 11 14.84 -7.53 -3.52
N LYS A 12 14.55 -8.47 -2.62
CA LYS A 12 13.32 -8.44 -1.81
C LYS A 12 13.40 -7.42 -0.68
N PHE A 13 14.58 -7.22 -0.11
CA PHE A 13 14.78 -6.33 1.04
C PHE A 13 15.39 -4.98 0.65
N HIS A 14 15.65 -4.74 -0.65
CA HIS A 14 16.29 -3.51 -1.14
C HIS A 14 17.62 -3.20 -0.43
N VAL A 15 18.42 -4.24 -0.19
CA VAL A 15 19.72 -4.13 0.49
C VAL A 15 20.84 -4.44 -0.51
N ASP A 16 21.86 -3.58 -0.57
CA ASP A 16 23.05 -3.83 -1.37
C ASP A 16 23.78 -5.11 -0.95
N ARG A 17 24.27 -5.88 -1.91
CA ARG A 17 25.05 -7.10 -1.65
C ARG A 17 26.25 -6.84 -0.74
N SER A 18 26.91 -5.68 -0.86
CA SER A 18 28.01 -5.26 0.00
C SER A 18 27.59 -5.13 1.47
N THR A 19 26.39 -4.62 1.73
CA THR A 19 25.79 -4.53 3.07
C THR A 19 25.44 -5.91 3.62
N ILE A 20 24.95 -6.83 2.77
CA ILE A 20 24.73 -8.22 3.17
C ILE A 20 26.05 -8.90 3.54
N TYR A 21 27.10 -8.76 2.72
CA TYR A 21 28.43 -9.31 3.03
C TYR A 21 29.01 -8.72 4.32
N ARG A 22 28.85 -7.41 4.55
CA ARG A 22 29.28 -6.76 5.80
C ARG A 22 28.52 -7.31 7.01
N ALA A 23 27.22 -7.55 6.90
CA ALA A 23 26.43 -8.17 7.97
C ALA A 23 26.91 -9.59 8.29
N VAL A 24 27.31 -10.37 7.29
CA VAL A 24 27.92 -11.69 7.50
C VAL A 24 29.28 -11.58 8.18
N ARG A 25 30.16 -10.71 7.67
CA ARG A 25 31.52 -10.53 8.22
C ARG A 25 31.50 -10.09 9.68
N ASN A 26 30.52 -9.26 10.06
CA ASN A 26 30.38 -8.74 11.42
C ASN A 26 29.57 -9.67 12.33
N GLY A 27 29.20 -10.88 11.87
CA GLY A 27 28.44 -11.86 12.67
C GLY A 27 26.97 -11.49 12.89
N ARG A 28 26.46 -10.45 12.23
CA ARG A 28 25.07 -10.00 12.39
C ARG A 28 24.09 -10.95 11.68
N LEU A 29 24.51 -11.51 10.53
CA LEU A 29 23.71 -12.41 9.69
C LEU A 29 24.47 -13.72 9.46
N SER A 30 23.81 -14.86 9.64
CA SER A 30 24.39 -16.17 9.33
C SER A 30 24.25 -16.55 7.86
N ARG A 31 25.31 -17.14 7.28
CA ARG A 31 25.32 -17.71 5.92
C ARG A 31 25.54 -19.21 6.01
N SER A 32 24.64 -19.97 5.42
CA SER A 32 24.73 -21.43 5.34
C SER A 32 25.84 -21.89 4.38
N SER A 33 26.25 -23.16 4.47
CA SER A 33 27.30 -23.75 3.62
C SER A 33 26.94 -23.77 2.13
N ASP A 34 25.65 -23.85 1.82
CA ASP A 34 25.06 -23.70 0.47
C ASP A 34 25.02 -22.24 -0.03
N GLY A 35 25.52 -21.29 0.77
CA GLY A 35 25.51 -19.87 0.42
C GLY A 35 24.16 -19.18 0.56
N GLN A 36 23.18 -19.84 1.19
CA GLN A 36 21.85 -19.29 1.42
C GLN A 36 21.70 -18.68 2.82
N PHE A 37 20.64 -17.89 2.96
CA PHE A 37 20.26 -17.18 4.18
C PHE A 37 18.88 -17.64 4.64
N ASP A 38 18.70 -17.79 5.95
CA ASP A 38 17.39 -18.05 6.52
C ASP A 38 16.53 -16.77 6.45
N LEU A 39 15.30 -16.88 5.97
CA LEU A 39 14.35 -15.77 5.93
C LEU A 39 14.18 -15.09 7.29
N ALA A 40 14.08 -15.86 8.38
CA ALA A 40 13.89 -15.29 9.73
C ALA A 40 15.10 -14.45 10.16
N GLU A 41 16.31 -14.92 9.85
CA GLU A 41 17.55 -14.18 10.12
C GLU A 41 17.65 -12.91 9.30
N VAL A 42 17.23 -12.96 8.03
CA VAL A 42 17.21 -11.79 7.15
C VAL A 42 16.22 -10.75 7.66
N ILE A 43 15.01 -11.15 8.06
CA ILE A 43 14.00 -10.25 8.65
C ILE A 43 14.53 -9.64 9.96
N ARG A 44 15.13 -10.44 10.84
CA ARG A 44 15.75 -9.95 12.08
C ARG A 44 16.85 -8.90 11.81
N CYS A 45 17.61 -9.06 10.72
CA CYS A 45 18.74 -8.19 10.41
C CYS A 45 18.39 -6.92 9.63
N PHE A 46 17.39 -7.00 8.76
CA PHE A 46 17.07 -5.95 7.77
C PHE A 46 15.62 -5.45 7.86
N GLY A 47 14.80 -6.02 8.75
CA GLY A 47 13.37 -5.72 8.84
C GLY A 47 12.55 -6.52 7.85
N GLU A 48 11.24 -6.24 7.80
CA GLU A 48 10.36 -6.86 6.80
C GLU A 48 10.67 -6.31 5.40
N PRO A 49 10.63 -7.15 4.35
CA PRO A 49 10.81 -6.66 3.00
C PRO A 49 9.67 -5.70 2.69
N GLU A 50 9.99 -4.46 2.28
CA GLU A 50 8.95 -3.53 1.86
C GLU A 50 8.15 -4.21 0.75
N GLN A 51 6.83 -4.29 0.95
CA GLN A 51 5.92 -4.76 -0.09
C GLN A 51 6.05 -3.79 -1.25
N THR A 52 6.93 -4.14 -2.19
CA THR A 52 7.13 -3.38 -3.40
C THR A 52 5.86 -3.59 -4.18
N SER A 53 4.91 -2.69 -3.96
CA SER A 53 3.76 -2.48 -4.82
C SER A 53 4.32 -2.08 -6.18
N GLN A 54 4.83 -3.05 -6.93
CA GLN A 54 5.19 -2.92 -8.33
C GLN A 54 3.89 -2.78 -9.15
N LYS A 55 3.12 -1.73 -8.85
CA LYS A 55 1.97 -1.22 -9.62
C LYS A 55 1.59 0.19 -9.14
N ILE A 56 2.56 1.12 -9.00
CA ILE A 56 2.24 2.52 -8.67
C ILE A 56 3.08 3.50 -9.51
N GLU A 57 3.19 3.25 -10.80
CA GLU A 57 3.48 4.35 -11.75
C GLU A 57 2.45 4.43 -12.89
N SER A 58 1.77 3.33 -13.21
CA SER A 58 0.62 3.33 -14.14
C SER A 58 -0.75 3.52 -13.47
N SER A 59 -0.87 3.44 -12.14
CA SER A 59 -2.16 3.51 -11.42
C SER A 59 -2.47 4.88 -10.81
N ARG A 60 -1.53 5.83 -10.80
CA ARG A 60 -1.78 7.19 -10.29
C ARG A 60 -2.79 7.96 -11.13
N GLN A 61 -2.90 7.68 -12.43
CA GLN A 61 -3.89 8.33 -13.30
C GLN A 61 -5.26 7.64 -13.26
N GLU A 62 -5.33 6.31 -13.17
CA GLU A 62 -6.62 5.59 -13.08
C GLU A 62 -7.30 5.76 -11.71
N GLY A 63 -6.51 5.82 -10.64
CA GLY A 63 -7.01 6.14 -9.29
C GLY A 63 -7.60 7.54 -9.21
N ASP A 64 -7.01 8.51 -9.91
CA ASP A 64 -7.50 9.91 -9.93
C ASP A 64 -8.83 10.03 -10.67
N GLU A 65 -8.98 9.42 -11.85
CA GLU A 65 -10.24 9.48 -12.62
C GLU A 65 -11.39 8.71 -11.97
N SER A 66 -11.11 7.53 -11.40
CA SER A 66 -12.13 6.78 -10.64
C SER A 66 -12.57 7.53 -9.38
N THR A 67 -11.63 8.18 -8.68
CA THR A 67 -11.92 9.01 -7.52
C THR A 67 -12.74 10.25 -7.89
N LYS A 68 -12.41 10.95 -8.99
CA LYS A 68 -13.20 12.08 -9.48
C LYS A 68 -14.63 11.69 -9.86
N LYS A 69 -14.81 10.53 -10.51
CA LYS A 69 -16.15 10.01 -10.84
C LYS A 69 -16.97 9.70 -9.60
N LEU A 70 -16.34 9.13 -8.56
CA LEU A 70 -17.00 8.86 -7.28
C LEU A 70 -17.41 10.16 -6.58
N ILE A 71 -16.52 11.17 -6.53
CA ILE A 71 -16.82 12.49 -5.97
C ILE A 71 -18.02 13.12 -6.69
N ALA A 72 -18.01 13.16 -8.02
CA ALA A 72 -19.12 13.72 -8.81
C ALA A 72 -20.44 12.97 -8.59
N HIS A 73 -20.39 11.65 -8.39
CA HIS A 73 -21.58 10.86 -8.07
C HIS A 73 -22.14 11.22 -6.69
N LEU A 74 -21.28 11.31 -5.67
CA LEU A 74 -21.66 11.66 -4.31
C LEU A 74 -22.22 13.09 -4.22
N GLU A 75 -21.60 14.05 -4.91
CA GLU A 75 -22.12 15.43 -4.99
C GLU A 75 -23.54 15.48 -5.58
N ASN A 76 -23.79 14.70 -6.64
CA ASN A 76 -25.12 14.59 -7.24
C ASN A 76 -26.14 13.94 -6.30
N GLU A 77 -25.75 12.93 -5.53
CA GLU A 77 -26.62 12.32 -4.52
C GLU A 77 -26.98 13.32 -3.42
N VAL A 78 -25.99 14.01 -2.86
CA VAL A 78 -26.20 15.04 -1.83
C VAL A 78 -27.15 16.12 -2.35
N LYS A 79 -26.96 16.60 -3.58
CA LYS A 79 -27.84 17.59 -4.20
C LYS A 79 -29.28 17.08 -4.31
N LYS A 80 -29.49 15.84 -4.75
CA LYS A 80 -30.84 15.24 -4.83
C LYS A 80 -31.51 15.12 -3.47
N TYR A 81 -30.74 14.80 -2.42
CA TYR A 81 -31.26 14.76 -1.06
C TYR A 81 -31.67 16.16 -0.58
N GLN A 82 -30.84 17.18 -0.82
CA GLN A 82 -31.14 18.57 -0.48
C GLN A 82 -32.42 19.08 -1.19
N GLU A 83 -32.54 18.86 -2.49
CA GLU A 83 -33.74 19.25 -3.25
C GLU A 83 -35.01 18.55 -2.73
N ARG A 84 -34.88 17.29 -2.28
CA ARG A 84 -35.99 16.56 -1.67
C ARG A 84 -36.38 17.15 -0.33
N GLU A 85 -35.41 17.47 0.52
CA GLU A 85 -35.66 18.12 1.81
C GLU A 85 -36.33 19.48 1.64
N GLU A 86 -35.86 20.31 0.71
CA GLU A 86 -36.48 21.60 0.41
C GLU A 86 -37.94 21.45 -0.04
N ARG A 87 -38.23 20.49 -0.92
CA ARG A 87 -39.62 20.21 -1.34
C ARG A 87 -40.50 19.77 -0.19
N LEU A 88 -39.99 18.93 0.70
CA LEU A 88 -40.72 18.49 1.90
C LEU A 88 -40.96 19.68 2.84
N MET A 89 -39.97 20.53 3.07
CA MET A 89 -40.12 21.74 3.88
C MET A 89 -41.16 22.70 3.28
N GLN A 90 -41.13 22.94 1.97
CA GLN A 90 -42.14 23.77 1.30
C GLN A 90 -43.56 23.18 1.43
N GLN A 91 -43.70 21.85 1.40
CA GLN A 91 -44.99 21.20 1.60
C GLN A 91 -45.49 21.38 3.04
N ILE A 92 -44.60 21.28 4.04
CA ILE A 92 -44.94 21.51 5.45
C ILE A 92 -45.39 22.96 5.66
N ASP A 93 -44.64 23.93 5.14
CA ASP A 93 -44.94 25.36 5.28
C ASP A 93 -46.32 25.71 4.69
N ARG A 94 -46.65 25.16 3.51
CA ARG A 94 -47.98 25.31 2.88
C ARG A 94 -49.12 24.65 3.63
N MET A 95 -48.85 23.65 4.47
CA MET A 95 -49.88 23.03 5.32
C MET A 95 -50.07 23.74 6.66
N GLN A 96 -49.13 24.62 7.04
CA GLN A 96 -49.16 25.38 8.29
C GLN A 96 -49.72 26.81 8.13
N THR A 97 -49.89 27.28 6.89
CA THR A 97 -50.59 28.53 6.53
C THR A 97 -52.03 28.28 6.14
#